data_AF-A0A2E9AVJ2-F1
#
_entry.id   AF-A0A2E9AVJ2-F1
#
_cell.length_a   1.000
_cell.length_b   1.000
_cell.length_c   1.000
_cell.angle_alpha   90.00
_cell.angle_beta   90.00
_cell.angle_gamma   90.00
#
_symmetry.space_group_name_H-M   'P 1'
#
loop_
_entity.id
_entity.type
_entity.pdbx_description
1 polymer ?
#
loop_
_entity_poly.entity_id
_entity_poly.type
_entity_poly.pdbx_seq_one_letter_code
_entity_poly.pdbx_strand_id
1 'polypeptide(L)'
;SVVNVDSLDDPKFDLSVDRLKNQEFIETELNKILSTQNSDYWINKLNEAKVPCAPINKFSEALSDEQVIHRNMMVEVSHPDGGTVKMPGNPVKMSYTNEDSYSPPPHLGKDTKEVLKIWSDYDEDKINKLIKDQVVGSIN
;
A
#
# COMPACT_ATOMS: atom_id res chain seq x y z
N SER A 1 -21.40 1.09 28.01
CA SER A 1 -21.41 1.05 26.53
C SER A 1 -20.71 2.29 25.99
N VAL A 2 -19.99 2.22 24.85
CA VAL A 2 -19.36 3.39 24.22
C VAL A 2 -20.40 4.29 23.55
N VAL A 3 -21.42 3.66 22.97
CA VAL A 3 -22.57 4.29 22.34
C VAL A 3 -23.80 3.91 23.15
N ASN A 4 -24.57 4.89 23.61
CA ASN A 4 -25.81 4.66 24.34
C ASN A 4 -26.97 4.70 23.34
N VAL A 5 -27.30 3.53 22.79
CA VAL A 5 -28.40 3.36 21.83
C VAL A 5 -29.38 2.35 22.40
N ASP A 6 -30.49 2.82 22.97
CA ASP A 6 -31.48 1.94 23.61
C ASP A 6 -32.07 0.92 22.63
N SER A 7 -32.20 1.28 21.35
CA SER A 7 -32.72 0.39 20.30
C SER A 7 -31.79 -0.80 20.00
N LEU A 8 -30.54 -0.77 20.47
CA LEU A 8 -29.55 -1.84 20.33
C LEU A 8 -29.36 -2.66 21.62
N ASP A 9 -29.99 -2.27 22.74
CA ASP A 9 -29.98 -3.03 24.00
C ASP A 9 -31.12 -4.06 24.00
N ASP A 10 -31.07 -4.98 23.04
CA ASP A 10 -32.10 -6.00 22.81
C ASP A 10 -31.44 -7.39 22.75
N PRO A 11 -31.89 -8.38 23.55
CA PRO A 11 -31.36 -9.74 23.56
C PRO A 11 -31.29 -10.41 22.18
N LYS A 12 -32.11 -9.96 21.21
CA LYS A 12 -32.02 -10.45 19.82
C LYS A 12 -30.68 -10.17 19.15
N PHE A 13 -29.84 -9.29 19.71
CA PHE A 13 -28.52 -8.94 19.18
C PHE A 13 -27.35 -9.62 19.92
N ASP A 14 -27.61 -10.53 20.85
CA ASP A 14 -26.56 -11.24 21.60
C ASP A 14 -25.70 -12.12 20.68
N LEU A 15 -26.32 -12.78 19.72
CA LEU A 15 -25.65 -13.65 18.75
C LEU A 15 -25.19 -12.89 17.51
N SER A 16 -23.99 -13.20 17.03
CA SER A 16 -23.41 -12.59 15.82
C SER A 16 -24.28 -12.80 14.57
N VAL A 17 -24.92 -13.97 14.46
CA VAL A 17 -25.80 -14.31 13.34
C VAL A 17 -27.00 -13.37 13.27
N ASP A 18 -27.57 -13.02 14.41
CA ASP A 18 -28.74 -12.15 14.46
C ASP A 18 -28.36 -10.68 14.30
N ARG A 19 -27.16 -10.27 14.73
CA ARG A 19 -26.59 -8.97 14.33
C ARG A 19 -26.39 -8.86 12.83
N LEU A 20 -25.89 -9.91 12.17
CA LEU A 20 -25.68 -9.93 10.73
C LEU A 20 -27.00 -9.80 9.95
N LYS A 21 -28.05 -10.50 10.38
CA LYS A 21 -29.40 -10.38 9.77
C LYS A 21 -29.97 -8.96 9.88
N ASN A 22 -29.61 -8.23 10.92
CA ASN A 22 -30.10 -6.87 11.21
C ASN A 22 -29.03 -5.80 10.97
N GLN A 23 -28.00 -6.10 10.18
CA GLN A 23 -26.83 -5.23 10.02
C GLN A 23 -27.22 -3.81 9.59
N GLU A 24 -28.11 -3.68 8.60
CA GLU A 24 -28.55 -2.37 8.09
C GLU A 24 -29.22 -1.51 9.16
N PHE A 25 -30.05 -2.13 10.01
CA PHE A 25 -30.67 -1.44 11.14
C PHE A 25 -29.63 -0.99 12.16
N ILE A 26 -28.71 -1.89 12.54
CA ILE A 26 -27.65 -1.59 13.52
C ILE A 26 -26.75 -0.46 13.00
N GLU A 27 -26.31 -0.54 11.75
CA GLU A 27 -25.49 0.49 11.11
C GLU A 27 -26.21 1.83 11.06
N THR A 28 -27.51 1.84 10.73
CA THR A 28 -28.32 3.07 10.71
C THR A 28 -28.35 3.75 12.08
N GLU A 29 -28.61 2.99 13.14
CA GLU A 29 -28.66 3.52 14.51
C GLU A 29 -27.28 3.99 14.99
N LEU A 30 -26.22 3.23 14.69
CA LEU A 30 -24.85 3.63 15.02
C LEU A 30 -24.43 4.89 14.27
N ASN A 31 -24.72 5.01 12.98
CA ASN A 31 -24.35 6.18 12.17
C ASN A 31 -25.01 7.47 12.66
N LYS A 32 -26.24 7.40 13.20
CA LYS A 32 -26.90 8.56 13.82
C LYS A 32 -26.08 9.12 14.99
N ILE A 33 -25.47 8.26 15.80
CA ILE A 33 -24.63 8.70 16.92
C ILE A 33 -23.22 9.06 16.44
N LEU A 34 -22.60 8.23 15.61
CA LEU A 34 -21.22 8.43 15.17
C LEU A 34 -21.06 9.73 14.37
N SER A 35 -22.10 10.20 13.69
CA SER A 35 -22.11 11.48 12.98
C SER A 35 -22.19 12.72 13.87
N THR A 36 -22.43 12.58 15.19
CA THR A 36 -22.57 13.73 16.10
C THR A 36 -21.24 14.33 16.57
N GLN A 37 -20.13 13.62 16.36
CA GLN A 37 -18.78 14.03 16.75
C GLN A 37 -17.79 13.65 15.65
N ASN A 38 -16.59 14.23 15.68
CA ASN A 38 -15.54 13.90 14.72
C ASN A 38 -14.93 12.50 14.97
N SER A 39 -14.15 12.02 14.00
CA SER A 39 -13.47 10.72 14.07
C SER A 39 -12.57 10.60 15.30
N ASP A 40 -11.81 11.65 15.63
CA ASP A 40 -10.81 11.62 16.70
C ASP A 40 -11.47 11.41 18.08
N TYR A 41 -12.61 12.05 18.31
CA TYR A 41 -13.42 11.84 19.50
C TYR A 41 -13.82 10.36 19.65
N TRP A 42 -14.38 9.77 18.58
CA TRP A 42 -14.84 8.39 18.63
C TRP A 42 -13.70 7.40 18.71
N ILE A 43 -12.60 7.61 18.00
CA ILE A 43 -11.41 6.76 18.05
C ILE A 43 -10.86 6.71 19.48
N ASN A 44 -10.73 7.85 20.16
CA ASN A 44 -10.28 7.90 21.55
C ASN A 44 -11.23 7.11 22.47
N LYS A 45 -12.54 7.33 22.34
CA LYS A 45 -13.56 6.61 23.14
C LYS A 45 -13.60 5.11 22.90
N LEU A 46 -13.48 4.68 21.64
CA LEU A 46 -13.48 3.27 21.25
C LEU A 46 -12.19 2.57 21.72
N ASN A 47 -11.03 3.25 21.62
CA ASN A 47 -9.77 2.75 22.16
C ASN A 47 -9.79 2.59 23.69
N GLU A 48 -10.35 3.55 24.43
CA GLU A 48 -10.57 3.43 25.89
C GLU A 48 -11.35 2.16 26.25
N ALA A 49 -12.32 1.78 25.41
CA ALA A 49 -13.13 0.59 25.55
C ALA A 49 -12.54 -0.68 24.90
N LYS A 50 -11.31 -0.60 24.36
CA LYS A 50 -10.62 -1.68 23.64
C LYS A 50 -11.40 -2.21 22.43
N VAL A 51 -12.21 -1.37 21.80
CA VAL A 51 -12.89 -1.68 20.55
C VAL A 51 -11.93 -1.37 19.40
N PRO A 52 -11.61 -2.34 18.52
CA PRO A 52 -10.74 -2.10 17.38
C PRO A 52 -11.35 -1.07 16.43
N CYS A 53 -10.67 0.06 16.24
CA CYS A 53 -11.07 1.10 15.30
C CYS A 53 -9.83 1.81 14.75
N ALA A 54 -9.96 2.41 13.58
CA ALA A 54 -8.91 3.20 12.94
C ALA A 54 -9.55 4.33 12.11
N PRO A 55 -8.85 5.46 11.91
CA PRO A 55 -9.31 6.50 11.00
C PRO A 55 -9.24 6.00 9.54
N ILE A 56 -10.07 6.60 8.69
CA ILE A 56 -9.93 6.46 7.24
C ILE A 56 -9.01 7.57 6.75
N ASN A 57 -7.76 7.23 6.51
CA ASN A 57 -6.74 8.18 6.06
C ASN A 57 -6.90 8.52 4.58
N LYS A 58 -6.66 9.77 4.21
CA LYS A 58 -6.37 10.17 2.82
C LYS A 58 -5.04 9.60 2.39
N PHE A 59 -4.82 9.51 1.08
CA PHE A 59 -3.58 8.99 0.53
C PHE A 59 -2.34 9.76 1.04
N SER A 60 -2.42 11.11 1.09
CA SER A 60 -1.33 11.93 1.64
C SER A 60 -1.03 11.63 3.11
N GLU A 61 -2.08 11.44 3.91
CA GLU A 61 -1.97 11.14 5.34
C GLU A 61 -1.36 9.74 5.56
N ALA A 62 -1.81 8.76 4.79
CA ALA A 62 -1.27 7.40 4.82
C ALA A 62 0.21 7.35 4.43
N LEU A 63 0.64 8.10 3.40
CA LEU A 63 2.04 8.14 2.98
C LEU A 63 2.95 8.87 3.98
N SER A 64 2.40 9.79 4.77
CA SER A 64 3.12 10.53 5.81
C SER A 64 2.99 9.94 7.21
N ASP A 65 2.27 8.82 7.36
CA ASP A 65 2.04 8.19 8.65
C ASP A 65 3.37 7.77 9.31
N GLU A 66 3.48 7.97 10.62
CA GLU A 66 4.70 7.68 11.37
C GLU A 66 5.15 6.22 11.21
N GLN A 67 4.21 5.28 11.18
CA GLN A 67 4.53 3.86 10.96
C GLN A 67 5.01 3.61 9.54
N VAL A 68 4.44 4.28 8.54
CA VAL A 68 4.86 4.15 7.13
C VAL A 68 6.29 4.67 6.95
N ILE A 69 6.62 5.80 7.56
CA ILE A 69 7.97 6.39 7.53
C ILE A 69 8.95 5.51 8.31
N HIS A 70 8.64 5.17 9.56
CA HIS A 70 9.53 4.38 10.42
C HIS A 70 9.84 3.00 9.84
N ARG A 71 8.87 2.41 9.13
CA ARG A 71 9.04 1.12 8.46
C ARG A 71 9.64 1.21 7.07
N ASN A 72 10.11 2.38 6.60
CA ASN A 72 10.64 2.54 5.24
C ASN A 72 9.72 1.93 4.17
N MET A 73 8.42 2.21 4.29
CA MET A 73 7.38 1.71 3.37
C MET A 73 7.31 2.55 2.09
N MET A 74 7.88 3.75 2.13
CA MET A 74 8.15 4.59 0.97
C MET A 74 9.65 4.83 0.91
N VAL A 75 10.25 4.58 -0.25
CA VAL A 75 11.69 4.71 -0.46
C VAL A 75 11.98 5.74 -1.54
N GLU A 76 13.07 6.47 -1.37
CA GLU A 76 13.54 7.45 -2.32
C GLU A 76 14.58 6.82 -3.24
N VAL A 77 14.38 6.93 -4.54
CA VAL A 77 15.27 6.37 -5.56
C VAL A 77 15.65 7.45 -6.55
N SER A 78 16.94 7.57 -6.82
CA SER A 78 17.45 8.50 -7.84
C SER A 78 17.09 7.98 -9.23
N HIS A 79 16.48 8.82 -10.07
CA HIS A 79 16.17 8.48 -11.45
C HIS A 79 17.33 8.88 -12.39
N PRO A 80 17.67 8.10 -13.44
CA PRO A 80 18.81 8.40 -14.31
C PRO A 80 18.65 9.71 -15.11
N ASP A 81 17.42 10.05 -15.48
CA ASP A 81 17.09 11.33 -16.16
C ASP A 81 17.11 12.56 -15.22
N GLY A 82 17.49 12.36 -13.96
CA GLY A 82 17.54 13.38 -12.92
C GLY A 82 16.36 13.33 -11.96
N GLY A 83 16.60 13.88 -10.77
CA GLY A 83 15.62 13.93 -9.68
C GLY A 83 15.55 12.64 -8.84
N THR A 84 14.73 12.73 -7.80
CA THR A 84 14.44 11.63 -6.87
C THR A 84 12.94 11.36 -6.90
N VAL A 85 12.58 10.08 -7.00
CA VAL A 85 11.18 9.64 -6.95
C VAL A 85 10.92 8.84 -5.68
N LYS A 86 9.72 9.00 -5.12
CA LYS A 86 9.23 8.15 -4.02
C LYS A 86 8.46 6.98 -4.60
N MET A 87 8.82 5.77 -4.20
CA MET A 87 8.13 4.54 -4.59
C MET A 87 7.83 3.66 -3.38
N PRO A 88 6.84 2.75 -3.45
CA PRO A 88 6.60 1.77 -2.39
C PRO A 88 7.83 0.88 -2.17
N GLY A 89 8.23 0.73 -0.92
CA GLY A 89 9.27 -0.22 -0.49
C GLY A 89 8.69 -1.61 -0.23
N ASN A 90 9.56 -2.54 0.18
CA ASN A 90 9.19 -3.88 0.59
C ASN A 90 8.39 -3.84 1.92
N PRO A 91 7.13 -4.31 1.97
CA PRO A 91 6.34 -4.29 3.20
C PRO A 91 6.82 -5.31 4.25
N VAL A 92 7.56 -6.34 3.82
CA VAL A 92 8.07 -7.43 4.67
C VAL A 92 9.47 -7.07 5.14
N LYS A 93 9.68 -7.03 6.47
CA LYS A 93 10.96 -6.65 7.07
C LYS A 93 11.64 -7.85 7.69
N MET A 94 12.84 -8.17 7.22
CA MET A 94 13.63 -9.33 7.64
C MET A 94 14.84 -8.84 8.44
N SER A 95 14.92 -9.21 9.72
CA SER A 95 16.00 -8.75 10.61
C SER A 95 17.38 -9.36 10.30
N TYR A 96 17.41 -10.54 9.68
CA TYR A 96 18.65 -11.26 9.36
C TYR A 96 19.31 -10.75 8.07
N THR A 97 18.52 -10.26 7.12
CA THR A 97 18.97 -9.81 5.80
C THR A 97 18.46 -8.39 5.55
N ASN A 98 19.25 -7.38 5.92
CA ASN A 98 18.98 -5.98 5.56
C ASN A 98 19.37 -5.72 4.09
N GLU A 99 18.78 -6.47 3.16
CA GLU A 99 19.19 -6.51 1.74
C GLU A 99 18.21 -5.80 0.80
N ASP A 100 17.26 -5.02 1.32
CA ASP A 100 16.34 -4.25 0.49
C ASP A 100 17.14 -3.23 -0.36
N SER A 101 17.23 -3.49 -1.66
CA SER A 101 17.82 -2.59 -2.66
C SER A 101 16.76 -2.17 -3.66
N TYR A 102 16.72 -0.88 -3.97
CA TYR A 102 15.74 -0.29 -4.88
C TYR A 102 16.46 0.47 -5.99
N SER A 103 16.10 0.18 -7.23
CA SER A 103 16.62 0.84 -8.41
C SER A 103 15.48 1.44 -9.22
N PRO A 104 15.72 2.53 -9.97
CA PRO A 104 14.69 3.08 -10.84
C PRO A 104 14.35 2.07 -11.94
N PRO A 105 13.13 2.14 -12.52
CA PRO A 105 12.80 1.32 -13.68
C PRO A 105 13.82 1.57 -14.80
N PRO A 106 14.31 0.50 -15.48
CA PRO A 106 15.25 0.68 -16.57
C PRO A 106 14.58 1.40 -17.74
N HIS A 107 15.36 2.18 -18.49
CA HIS A 107 14.87 2.72 -19.75
C HIS A 107 14.59 1.61 -20.76
N LEU A 108 13.72 1.91 -21.72
CA LEU A 108 13.41 1.01 -22.81
C LEU A 108 14.68 0.62 -23.57
N GLY A 109 15.04 -0.66 -23.51
CA GLY A 109 16.20 -1.22 -24.20
C GLY A 109 17.55 -1.04 -23.49
N LYS A 110 17.57 -0.63 -22.21
CA LYS A 110 18.80 -0.52 -21.40
C LYS A 110 19.57 -1.84 -21.33
N ASP A 111 18.87 -2.95 -21.08
CA ASP A 111 19.49 -4.26 -20.82
C ASP A 111 19.47 -5.19 -22.05
N THR A 112 19.05 -4.69 -23.23
CA THR A 112 18.88 -5.50 -24.46
C THR A 112 20.14 -6.25 -24.85
N LYS A 113 21.30 -5.56 -24.88
CA LYS A 113 22.57 -6.17 -25.30
C LYS A 113 23.03 -7.24 -24.30
N GLU A 114 22.93 -6.95 -23.01
CA GLU A 114 23.34 -7.87 -21.93
C GLU A 114 22.49 -9.15 -21.96
N VAL A 115 21.16 -9.01 -22.05
CA VAL A 115 20.26 -10.17 -22.10
C VAL A 115 20.51 -11.02 -23.35
N LEU A 116 20.67 -10.42 -24.53
CA LEU A 116 20.93 -11.19 -25.77
C LEU A 116 22.27 -11.93 -25.72
N LYS A 117 23.29 -11.32 -25.10
CA LYS A 117 24.58 -11.97 -24.90
C LYS A 117 24.47 -13.15 -23.92
N ILE A 118 23.85 -12.94 -22.76
CA ILE A 118 23.78 -13.97 -21.70
C ILE A 118 22.83 -15.11 -22.07
N TRP A 119 21.64 -14.80 -22.60
CA TRP A 119 20.58 -15.79 -22.79
C TRP A 119 20.60 -16.44 -24.17
N SER A 120 21.08 -15.74 -25.19
CA SER A 120 21.09 -16.22 -26.58
C SER A 120 22.49 -16.52 -27.12
N ASP A 121 23.55 -16.25 -26.35
CA ASP A 121 24.96 -16.42 -26.74
C ASP A 121 25.28 -15.70 -28.07
N TYR A 122 24.65 -14.54 -28.30
CA TYR A 122 24.91 -13.75 -29.50
C TYR A 122 26.17 -12.92 -29.32
N ASP A 123 27.02 -12.91 -30.35
CA ASP A 123 28.15 -12.01 -30.44
C ASP A 123 27.70 -10.55 -30.69
N GLU A 124 28.64 -9.62 -30.50
CA GLU A 124 28.35 -8.19 -30.67
C GLU A 124 27.93 -7.85 -32.10
N ASP A 125 28.49 -8.52 -33.11
CA ASP A 125 28.20 -8.26 -34.52
C ASP A 125 26.74 -8.60 -34.85
N LYS A 126 26.24 -9.75 -34.37
CA LYS A 126 24.86 -10.16 -34.55
C LYS A 126 23.90 -9.26 -33.78
N ILE A 127 24.23 -8.87 -32.55
CA ILE A 127 23.40 -7.94 -31.76
C ILE A 127 23.31 -6.58 -32.46
N ASN A 128 24.43 -6.04 -32.92
CA ASN A 128 24.47 -4.76 -33.64
C ASN A 128 23.68 -4.82 -34.95
N LYS A 129 23.69 -5.96 -35.65
CA LYS A 129 22.85 -6.18 -36.82
C LYS A 129 21.36 -6.13 -36.48
N LEU A 130 20.92 -6.80 -35.42
CA LEU A 130 19.51 -6.78 -35.00
C LEU A 130 19.03 -5.39 -34.59
N ILE A 131 19.89 -4.60 -33.94
CA ILE A 131 19.62 -3.20 -33.60
C ILE A 131 19.49 -2.36 -34.88
N LYS A 132 20.42 -2.53 -35.83
CA LYS A 132 20.41 -1.82 -37.12
C LYS A 132 19.18 -2.14 -37.96
N ASP A 133 18.78 -3.42 -37.97
CA ASP A 133 17.62 -3.93 -38.70
C ASP A 133 16.29 -3.57 -37.97
N GLN A 134 16.35 -2.83 -36.85
CA GLN A 134 15.22 -2.42 -36.00
C GLN A 134 14.37 -3.60 -35.48
N VAL A 135 14.96 -4.78 -35.39
CA VAL A 135 14.31 -5.97 -34.81
C VAL A 135 14.22 -5.83 -33.29
N VAL A 136 15.22 -5.18 -32.68
CA VAL A 136 15.28 -4.89 -31.24
C VAL A 136 15.72 -3.45 -30.98
N GLY A 137 15.19 -2.82 -29.92
CA GLY A 137 15.64 -1.51 -29.46
C GLY A 137 16.72 -1.63 -28.38
N SER A 138 17.73 -0.75 -28.43
CA SER A 138 18.76 -0.60 -27.40
C SER A 138 18.99 0.88 -27.13
N ILE A 139 19.19 1.22 -25.86
CA ILE A 139 19.79 2.53 -25.51
C ILE A 139 21.32 2.38 -25.55
N ASN A 140 22.01 3.47 -25.88
CA ASN A 140 23.47 3.54 -25.95
C ASN A 140 24.10 3.45 -24.57
#